data_AF-A0A316L7X4-F1
#
_entry.id   AF-A0A316L7X4-F1
#
_cell.length_a   1.000
_cell.length_b   1.000
_cell.length_c   1.000
_cell.angle_alpha   90.00
_cell.angle_beta   90.00
_cell.angle_gamma   90.00
#
_symmetry.space_group_name_H-M   'P 1'
#
loop_
_entity.id
_entity.type
_entity.pdbx_description
1 polymer ?
#
loop_
_entity_poly.entity_id
_entity_poly.type
_entity_poly.pdbx_seq_one_letter_code
_entity_poly.pdbx_strand_id
1 'polypeptide(L)'
;MKNKDHSYIEYIAVIITALLIIVSIFLIIFNYFKKEKIRKYSDYEMLITESTYKYLDNHKDIVEKLKKDYAYINLKVEDLVKDSYLNNDIKNPKTKKSALNDKIGITLDEYENISVIYPSKYDSGLFTKNIIKNLSNKELSLKDILNTTSLSFVYDGKIIDNYLTSENIKLKEEYNLNEIGLYEITYIFKEKEYKTNVIVVDDKAPLITDITYNKEKYESSITISATVSDEDSGLASYSISKTCKNYQNITSNKIEGEINENGKWYICVKDLSGNMTKKELNITNIDNTAPEIKIGEFDEENKIIKGEITDEESGVVAYAVTKTISKPTSWIIIENTKKFDKLNYQITKKGTYYIWSKDASGNTSRSKAIDLNWVN
;
A
#
# COMPACT_ATOMS: atom_id res chain seq x y z
N MET A 1 58.33 -16.49 -59.72
CA MET A 1 57.13 -16.18 -58.93
C MET A 1 56.00 -17.05 -59.49
N LYS A 2 55.54 -18.08 -58.76
CA LYS A 2 54.53 -19.04 -59.25
C LYS A 2 53.15 -18.38 -59.29
N ASN A 3 52.61 -18.15 -60.49
CA ASN A 3 51.17 -17.94 -60.69
C ASN A 3 50.46 -19.27 -60.40
N LYS A 4 49.51 -19.27 -59.46
CA LYS A 4 48.61 -20.40 -59.23
C LYS A 4 47.43 -20.26 -60.17
N ASP A 5 47.31 -21.17 -61.13
CA ASP A 5 46.07 -21.34 -61.89
C ASP A 5 45.00 -21.89 -60.95
N HIS A 6 43.99 -21.08 -60.67
CA HIS A 6 42.86 -21.47 -59.83
C HIS A 6 42.00 -22.53 -60.56
N SER A 7 41.64 -23.60 -59.85
CA SER A 7 40.82 -24.71 -60.39
C SER A 7 39.41 -24.22 -60.73
N TYR A 8 38.77 -24.78 -61.76
CA TYR A 8 37.36 -24.48 -62.12
C TYR A 8 36.41 -24.63 -60.91
N ILE A 9 36.76 -25.52 -59.97
CA ILE A 9 36.06 -25.73 -58.70
C ILE A 9 36.19 -24.51 -57.77
N GLU A 10 37.35 -23.87 -57.71
CA GLU A 10 37.55 -22.64 -56.92
C GLU A 10 36.73 -21.49 -57.48
N TYR A 11 36.59 -21.39 -58.80
CA TYR A 11 35.75 -20.36 -59.43
C TYR A 11 34.26 -20.55 -59.09
N ILE A 12 33.77 -21.79 -59.15
CA ILE A 12 32.40 -22.14 -58.74
C ILE A 12 32.20 -21.85 -57.24
N ALA A 13 33.17 -22.19 -56.40
CA ALA A 13 33.10 -21.92 -54.96
C ALA A 13 33.05 -20.41 -54.66
N VAL A 14 33.81 -19.59 -55.39
CA VAL A 14 33.77 -18.12 -55.30
C VAL A 14 32.41 -17.57 -55.72
N ILE A 15 31.81 -18.09 -56.79
CA ILE A 15 30.47 -17.66 -57.24
C ILE A 15 29.39 -18.04 -56.21
N ILE A 16 29.44 -19.26 -55.68
CA ILE A 16 28.47 -19.72 -54.67
C ILE A 16 28.60 -18.90 -53.38
N THR A 17 29.83 -18.64 -52.93
CA THR A 17 30.07 -17.79 -51.75
C THR A 17 29.61 -16.35 -51.99
N ALA A 18 29.85 -15.78 -53.17
CA ALA A 18 29.33 -14.46 -53.54
C ALA A 18 27.79 -14.42 -53.53
N LEU A 19 27.11 -15.45 -54.06
CA LEU A 19 25.65 -15.56 -54.03
C LEU A 19 25.11 -15.69 -52.60
N LEU A 20 25.75 -16.49 -51.74
CA LEU A 20 25.38 -16.61 -50.33
C LEU A 20 25.55 -15.28 -49.58
N ILE A 21 26.60 -14.52 -49.88
CA ILE A 21 26.80 -13.18 -49.33
C ILE A 21 25.69 -12.23 -49.79
N ILE A 22 25.31 -12.25 -51.07
CA ILE A 22 24.22 -11.43 -51.61
C ILE A 22 22.89 -11.78 -50.94
N VAL A 23 22.56 -13.06 -50.79
CA VAL A 23 21.35 -13.53 -50.11
C VAL A 23 21.35 -13.12 -48.64
N SER A 24 22.50 -13.22 -47.95
CA SER A 24 22.66 -12.79 -46.56
C SER A 24 22.46 -11.28 -46.41
N ILE A 25 23.09 -10.48 -47.26
CA ILE A 25 22.90 -9.02 -47.31
C ILE A 25 21.43 -8.68 -47.58
N PHE A 26 20.78 -9.37 -48.53
CA PHE A 26 19.37 -9.17 -48.82
C PHE A 26 18.47 -9.49 -47.62
N LEU A 27 18.73 -10.60 -46.91
CA LEU A 27 18.02 -10.97 -45.68
C LEU A 27 18.23 -9.95 -44.55
N ILE A 28 19.45 -9.43 -44.40
CA ILE A 28 19.79 -8.39 -43.41
C ILE A 28 19.04 -7.09 -43.75
N ILE A 29 19.07 -6.65 -45.01
CA ILE A 29 18.37 -5.46 -45.50
C ILE A 29 16.85 -5.63 -45.34
N PHE A 30 16.30 -6.79 -45.72
CA PHE A 30 14.88 -7.09 -45.60
C PHE A 30 14.43 -7.12 -44.13
N ASN A 31 15.22 -7.73 -43.24
CA ASN A 31 14.95 -7.71 -41.79
C ASN A 31 15.09 -6.31 -41.20
N TYR A 32 16.04 -5.49 -41.67
CA TYR A 32 16.17 -4.10 -41.28
C TYR A 32 14.93 -3.29 -41.68
N PHE A 33 14.47 -3.40 -42.93
CA PHE A 33 13.22 -2.75 -43.38
C PHE A 33 11.98 -3.25 -42.65
N LYS A 34 11.91 -4.55 -42.31
CA LYS A 34 10.83 -5.12 -41.50
C LYS A 34 10.83 -4.52 -40.08
N LYS A 35 12.00 -4.38 -39.47
CA LYS A 35 12.18 -3.82 -38.12
C LYS A 35 11.92 -2.30 -38.07
N GLU A 36 12.34 -1.56 -39.10
CA GLU A 36 12.06 -0.12 -39.25
C GLU A 36 10.56 0.14 -39.49
N LYS A 37 9.88 -0.72 -40.27
CA LYS A 37 8.42 -0.71 -40.39
C LYS A 37 7.73 -0.95 -39.04
N ILE A 38 8.17 -1.92 -38.24
CA ILE A 38 7.58 -2.22 -36.92
C ILE A 38 7.77 -1.05 -35.94
N ARG A 39 8.93 -0.38 -35.93
CA ARG A 39 9.18 0.84 -35.14
C ARG A 39 8.20 1.97 -35.48
N LYS A 40 7.94 2.21 -36.77
CA LYS A 40 6.97 3.23 -37.22
C LYS A 40 5.52 2.98 -36.78
N TYR A 41 5.11 1.74 -36.48
CA TYR A 41 3.77 1.47 -35.91
C TYR A 41 3.75 1.69 -34.41
N SER A 42 4.79 1.25 -33.69
CA SER A 42 4.91 1.49 -32.26
C SER A 42 4.93 2.98 -31.94
N ASP A 43 5.64 3.80 -32.73
CA ASP A 43 5.70 5.25 -32.52
C ASP A 43 4.40 5.96 -32.94
N TYR A 44 3.72 5.46 -33.99
CA TYR A 44 2.47 6.04 -34.50
C TYR A 44 1.26 5.73 -33.61
N GLU A 45 1.06 4.47 -33.23
CA GLU A 45 -0.03 4.06 -32.34
C GLU A 45 0.17 4.69 -30.96
N MET A 46 1.42 4.69 -30.45
CA MET A 46 1.76 5.37 -29.19
C MET A 46 1.52 6.88 -29.27
N LEU A 47 1.87 7.56 -30.37
CA LEU A 47 1.57 8.99 -30.54
C LEU A 47 0.07 9.28 -30.41
N ILE A 48 -0.78 8.48 -31.07
CA ILE A 48 -2.24 8.65 -31.00
C ILE A 48 -2.73 8.37 -29.58
N THR A 49 -2.27 7.28 -28.95
CA THR A 49 -2.64 6.89 -27.59
C THR A 49 -2.24 7.94 -26.55
N GLU A 50 -1.00 8.43 -26.57
CA GLU A 50 -0.50 9.48 -25.67
C GLU A 50 -1.22 10.81 -25.87
N SER A 51 -1.49 11.17 -27.13
CA SER A 51 -2.26 12.38 -27.44
C SER A 51 -3.71 12.25 -26.97
N THR A 52 -4.27 11.03 -27.00
CA THR A 52 -5.59 10.73 -26.43
C THR A 52 -5.58 10.88 -24.92
N TYR A 53 -4.59 10.35 -24.21
CA TYR A 53 -4.51 10.54 -22.75
C TYR A 53 -4.45 12.04 -22.37
N LYS A 54 -3.63 12.83 -23.08
CA LYS A 54 -3.58 14.29 -22.88
C LYS A 54 -4.89 14.99 -23.18
N TYR A 55 -5.62 14.54 -24.21
CA TYR A 55 -6.95 15.03 -24.51
C TYR A 55 -7.90 14.70 -23.34
N LEU A 56 -7.91 13.47 -22.85
CA LEU A 56 -8.79 13.03 -21.76
C LEU A 56 -8.54 13.74 -20.43
N ASP A 57 -7.31 14.16 -20.14
CA ASP A 57 -7.01 14.98 -18.96
C ASP A 57 -7.82 16.29 -18.93
N ASN A 58 -8.15 16.84 -20.10
CA ASN A 58 -8.94 18.05 -20.27
C ASN A 58 -10.43 17.80 -20.56
N HIS A 59 -10.83 16.54 -20.79
CA HIS A 59 -12.21 16.13 -21.13
C HIS A 59 -12.78 15.14 -20.11
N LYS A 60 -12.95 15.62 -18.87
CA LYS A 60 -13.47 14.81 -17.74
C LYS A 60 -14.87 14.26 -17.97
N ASP A 61 -15.68 14.90 -18.81
CA ASP A 61 -17.04 14.46 -19.14
C ASP A 61 -17.06 13.08 -19.81
N ILE A 62 -15.99 12.72 -20.55
CA ILE A 62 -15.85 11.40 -21.19
C ILE A 62 -15.70 10.32 -20.11
N VAL A 63 -14.91 10.59 -19.07
CA VAL A 63 -14.70 9.67 -17.95
C VAL A 63 -15.99 9.52 -17.13
N GLU A 64 -16.71 10.61 -16.89
CA GLU A 64 -17.99 10.58 -16.18
C GLU A 64 -19.04 9.74 -16.93
N LYS A 65 -19.10 9.85 -18.26
CA LYS A 65 -19.98 9.00 -19.10
C LYS A 65 -19.62 7.52 -18.95
N LEU A 66 -18.33 7.16 -19.03
CA LEU A 66 -17.85 5.78 -18.85
C LEU A 66 -18.14 5.20 -17.47
N LYS A 67 -18.14 6.04 -16.43
CA LYS A 67 -18.48 5.64 -15.06
C LYS A 67 -19.99 5.47 -14.82
N LYS A 68 -20.82 5.99 -15.71
CA LYS A 68 -22.27 6.03 -15.52
C LYS A 68 -23.01 4.99 -16.35
N ASP A 69 -23.06 5.18 -17.67
CA ASP A 69 -23.92 4.43 -18.57
C ASP A 69 -23.23 4.01 -19.88
N TYR A 70 -21.90 4.15 -19.97
CA TYR A 70 -21.12 3.74 -21.14
C TYR A 70 -20.13 2.63 -20.81
N ALA A 71 -20.08 1.61 -21.66
CA ALA A 71 -19.07 0.56 -21.58
C ALA A 71 -17.75 1.01 -22.21
N TYR A 72 -17.85 1.70 -23.34
CA TYR A 72 -16.73 2.30 -24.07
C TYR A 72 -17.19 3.57 -24.78
N ILE A 73 -16.24 4.41 -25.21
CA ILE A 73 -16.48 5.55 -26.09
C ILE A 73 -15.56 5.42 -27.30
N ASN A 74 -16.11 5.60 -28.50
CA ASN A 74 -15.33 5.69 -29.72
C ASN A 74 -15.14 7.17 -30.07
N LEU A 75 -13.93 7.69 -29.90
CA LEU A 75 -13.51 8.94 -30.51
C LEU A 75 -13.02 8.69 -31.93
N LYS A 76 -12.89 9.75 -32.70
CA LYS A 76 -12.12 9.71 -33.94
C LYS A 76 -10.82 10.47 -33.78
N VAL A 77 -9.80 10.07 -34.54
CA VAL A 77 -8.54 10.83 -34.62
C VAL A 77 -8.78 12.28 -35.04
N GLU A 78 -9.81 12.56 -35.86
CA GLU A 78 -10.19 13.93 -36.22
C GLU A 78 -10.51 14.83 -35.01
N ASP A 79 -11.02 14.27 -33.92
CA ASP A 79 -11.38 15.05 -32.72
C ASP A 79 -10.13 15.57 -32.02
N LEU A 80 -9.09 14.73 -31.93
CA LEU A 80 -7.77 15.13 -31.40
C LEU A 80 -7.10 16.20 -32.29
N VAL A 81 -7.32 16.13 -33.60
CA VAL A 81 -6.76 17.11 -34.55
C VAL A 81 -7.48 18.46 -34.44
N LYS A 82 -8.81 18.47 -34.30
CA LYS A 82 -9.60 19.70 -34.13
C LYS A 82 -9.14 20.49 -32.90
N ASP A 83 -8.82 19.78 -31.82
CA ASP A 83 -8.39 20.39 -30.57
C ASP A 83 -6.87 20.50 -30.45
N SER A 84 -6.14 20.34 -31.57
CA SER A 84 -4.69 20.55 -31.68
C SER A 84 -3.80 19.61 -30.86
N TYR A 85 -4.29 18.43 -30.48
CA TYR A 85 -3.49 17.37 -29.86
C TYR A 85 -2.73 16.53 -30.89
N LEU A 86 -3.17 16.53 -32.15
CA LEU A 86 -2.52 15.86 -33.28
C LEU A 86 -2.50 16.76 -34.52
N ASN A 87 -1.54 16.51 -35.42
CA ASN A 87 -1.48 17.22 -36.70
C ASN A 87 -2.47 16.66 -37.73
N ASN A 88 -3.01 17.51 -38.60
CA ASN A 88 -4.02 17.15 -39.59
C ASN A 88 -3.51 16.25 -40.73
N ASP A 89 -2.20 16.19 -40.92
CA ASP A 89 -1.51 15.40 -41.94
C ASP A 89 -1.19 13.97 -41.48
N ILE A 90 -1.66 13.57 -40.30
CA ILE A 90 -1.45 12.26 -39.73
C ILE A 90 -1.93 11.15 -40.67
N LYS A 91 -1.01 10.25 -41.02
CA LYS A 91 -1.23 9.17 -41.98
C LYS A 91 -0.74 7.85 -41.42
N ASN A 92 -1.53 6.81 -41.63
CA ASN A 92 -1.14 5.46 -41.28
C ASN A 92 0.12 5.06 -42.09
N PRO A 93 1.24 4.68 -41.44
CA PRO A 93 2.49 4.41 -42.14
C PRO A 93 2.42 3.24 -43.14
N LYS A 94 1.45 2.32 -42.97
CA LYS A 94 1.23 1.08 -43.75
C LYS A 94 0.47 1.39 -45.02
N THR A 95 -0.69 2.03 -44.87
CA THR A 95 -1.64 2.24 -45.95
C THR A 95 -1.42 3.58 -46.65
N LYS A 96 -0.65 4.50 -46.04
CA LYS A 96 -0.45 5.90 -46.46
C LYS A 96 -1.74 6.73 -46.49
N LYS A 97 -2.85 6.18 -46.01
CA LYS A 97 -4.14 6.87 -45.90
C LYS A 97 -4.16 7.76 -44.67
N SER A 98 -4.97 8.82 -44.75
CA SER A 98 -5.27 9.67 -43.60
C SER A 98 -5.87 8.86 -42.46
N ALA A 99 -5.45 9.15 -41.23
CA ALA A 99 -5.94 8.49 -40.03
C ALA A 99 -7.17 9.19 -39.42
N LEU A 100 -7.59 10.34 -39.97
CA LEU A 100 -8.61 11.20 -39.36
C LEU A 100 -9.94 10.48 -39.06
N ASN A 101 -10.31 9.51 -39.90
CA ASN A 101 -11.54 8.72 -39.73
C ASN A 101 -11.35 7.46 -38.88
N ASP A 102 -10.12 7.17 -38.44
CA ASP A 102 -9.86 6.00 -37.61
C ASP A 102 -10.48 6.21 -36.22
N LYS A 103 -11.04 5.13 -35.66
CA LYS A 103 -11.65 5.13 -34.33
C LYS A 103 -10.59 4.91 -33.26
N ILE A 104 -10.69 5.64 -32.15
CA ILE A 104 -9.95 5.44 -30.91
C ILE A 104 -10.94 5.00 -29.84
N GLY A 105 -10.69 3.86 -29.21
CA GLY A 105 -11.56 3.27 -28.21
C GLY A 105 -11.10 3.66 -26.81
N ILE A 106 -12.04 4.08 -25.97
CA ILE A 106 -11.77 4.43 -24.57
C ILE A 106 -12.69 3.58 -23.71
N THR A 107 -12.13 2.91 -22.71
CA THR A 107 -12.86 2.13 -21.71
C THR A 107 -12.25 2.36 -20.33
N LEU A 108 -12.87 1.78 -19.31
CA LEU A 108 -12.24 1.57 -18.02
C LEU A 108 -11.66 0.15 -17.95
N ASP A 109 -10.50 0.00 -17.31
CA ASP A 109 -9.95 -1.31 -16.94
C ASP A 109 -10.66 -1.88 -15.70
N GLU A 110 -10.20 -3.05 -15.24
CA GLU A 110 -10.74 -3.76 -14.08
C GLU A 110 -10.56 -3.01 -12.74
N TYR A 111 -9.70 -1.99 -12.70
CA TYR A 111 -9.45 -1.12 -11.55
C TYR A 111 -10.03 0.29 -11.75
N GLU A 112 -10.93 0.47 -12.72
CA GLU A 112 -11.55 1.74 -13.11
C GLU A 112 -10.59 2.82 -13.64
N ASN A 113 -9.40 2.45 -14.12
CA ASN A 113 -8.52 3.39 -14.80
C ASN A 113 -8.87 3.49 -16.28
N ILE A 114 -8.59 4.65 -16.88
CA ILE A 114 -8.78 4.86 -18.32
C ILE A 114 -7.84 3.94 -19.09
N SER A 115 -8.40 3.22 -20.06
CA SER A 115 -7.66 2.43 -21.04
C SER A 115 -8.01 2.90 -22.44
N VAL A 116 -6.97 3.27 -23.21
CA VAL A 116 -7.08 3.72 -24.60
C VAL A 116 -6.59 2.63 -25.54
N ILE A 117 -7.41 2.30 -26.54
CA ILE A 117 -7.13 1.27 -27.55
C ILE A 117 -7.25 1.88 -28.93
N TYR A 118 -6.17 1.81 -29.69
CA TYR A 118 -6.12 2.24 -31.09
C TYR A 118 -5.42 1.20 -31.97
N PRO A 119 -5.97 0.87 -33.16
CA PRO A 119 -7.30 1.26 -33.62
C PRO A 119 -8.40 0.59 -32.79
N SER A 120 -9.47 1.33 -32.51
CA SER A 120 -10.62 0.77 -31.80
C SER A 120 -11.22 -0.39 -32.60
N LYS A 121 -11.55 -1.46 -31.88
CA LYS A 121 -12.36 -2.56 -32.39
C LYS A 121 -13.72 -2.62 -31.69
N TYR A 122 -14.06 -1.60 -30.90
CA TYR A 122 -15.32 -1.55 -30.18
C TYR A 122 -16.44 -1.15 -31.13
N ASP A 123 -17.46 -2.00 -31.19
CA ASP A 123 -18.68 -1.79 -31.95
C ASP A 123 -19.87 -2.28 -31.12
N SER A 124 -21.08 -1.89 -31.53
CA SER A 124 -22.31 -2.30 -30.85
C SER A 124 -22.44 -3.81 -30.80
N GLY A 125 -22.78 -4.36 -29.63
CA GLY A 125 -22.83 -5.79 -29.42
C GLY A 125 -22.92 -6.17 -27.95
N LEU A 126 -22.65 -7.45 -27.66
CA LEU A 126 -22.54 -7.92 -26.28
C LEU A 126 -21.21 -7.48 -25.69
N PHE A 127 -21.28 -6.90 -24.51
CA PHE A 127 -20.12 -6.45 -23.77
C PHE A 127 -20.16 -7.09 -22.38
N THR A 128 -19.07 -7.76 -22.02
CA THR A 128 -18.91 -8.39 -20.72
C THR A 128 -17.74 -7.73 -19.99
N LYS A 129 -18.04 -7.14 -18.84
CA LYS A 129 -17.04 -6.76 -17.83
C LYS A 129 -17.00 -7.86 -16.76
N ASN A 130 -15.88 -7.93 -16.04
CA ASN A 130 -15.79 -8.75 -14.84
C ASN A 130 -16.90 -8.31 -13.87
N ILE A 131 -17.58 -9.29 -13.27
CA ILE A 131 -18.63 -9.05 -12.29
C ILE A 131 -18.04 -9.26 -10.90
N ILE A 132 -18.13 -8.28 -10.01
CA ILE A 132 -17.65 -8.40 -8.63
C ILE A 132 -18.83 -8.80 -7.75
N LYS A 133 -18.68 -9.89 -6.98
CA LYS A 133 -19.65 -10.39 -6.01
C LYS A 133 -19.02 -10.40 -4.63
N ASN A 134 -19.65 -9.72 -3.68
CA ASN A 134 -19.27 -9.85 -2.28
C ASN A 134 -19.66 -11.23 -1.73
N LEU A 135 -18.78 -11.86 -0.97
CA LEU A 135 -19.01 -13.17 -0.38
C LEU A 135 -20.15 -13.15 0.65
N SER A 136 -20.33 -12.05 1.39
CA SER A 136 -21.42 -11.88 2.35
C SER A 136 -22.82 -11.94 1.72
N ASN A 137 -22.95 -11.61 0.43
CA ASN A 137 -24.20 -11.59 -0.31
C ASN A 137 -24.65 -12.99 -0.72
N LYS A 138 -25.09 -13.79 0.26
CA LYS A 138 -25.55 -15.17 0.07
C LYS A 138 -26.87 -15.28 -0.72
N GLU A 139 -27.67 -14.21 -0.74
CA GLU A 139 -29.00 -14.20 -1.39
C GLU A 139 -28.96 -13.79 -2.87
N LEU A 140 -27.88 -13.16 -3.33
CA LEU A 140 -27.71 -12.81 -4.74
C LEU A 140 -27.45 -14.09 -5.54
N SER A 141 -28.50 -14.58 -6.18
CA SER A 141 -28.37 -15.73 -7.08
C SER A 141 -27.53 -15.33 -8.29
N LEU A 142 -26.86 -16.28 -8.93
CA LEU A 142 -26.14 -16.01 -10.19
C LEU A 142 -27.07 -15.42 -11.26
N LYS A 143 -28.36 -15.72 -11.16
CA LYS A 143 -29.44 -15.18 -11.98
C LYS A 143 -29.59 -13.67 -11.82
N ASP A 144 -29.39 -13.14 -10.61
CA ASP A 144 -29.44 -11.71 -10.28
C ASP A 144 -28.13 -10.99 -10.66
N ILE A 145 -27.00 -11.69 -10.50
CA ILE A 145 -25.65 -11.22 -10.87
C ILE A 145 -25.53 -10.99 -12.39
N LEU A 146 -26.21 -11.81 -13.20
CA LEU A 146 -26.20 -11.68 -14.66
C LEU A 146 -27.10 -10.56 -15.19
N ASN A 147 -28.02 -10.02 -14.38
CA ASN A 147 -28.86 -8.87 -14.75
C ASN A 147 -28.20 -7.55 -14.28
N THR A 148 -26.89 -7.42 -14.49
CA THR A 148 -26.10 -6.25 -14.06
C THR A 148 -25.49 -5.54 -15.25
N THR A 149 -25.12 -4.27 -15.09
CA THR A 149 -24.47 -3.44 -16.13
C THR A 149 -23.19 -4.07 -16.69
N SER A 150 -22.55 -4.96 -15.93
CA SER A 150 -21.38 -5.74 -16.34
C SER A 150 -21.67 -6.79 -17.41
N LEU A 151 -22.91 -7.27 -17.52
CA LEU A 151 -23.36 -8.16 -18.60
C LEU A 151 -24.41 -7.42 -19.41
N SER A 152 -23.99 -6.59 -20.37
CA SER A 152 -24.91 -5.71 -21.07
C SER A 152 -24.76 -5.80 -22.58
N PHE A 153 -25.86 -5.48 -23.26
CA PHE A 153 -25.78 -5.13 -24.67
C PHE A 153 -25.46 -3.64 -24.77
N VAL A 154 -24.49 -3.34 -25.61
CA VAL A 154 -23.98 -1.99 -25.82
C VAL A 154 -24.35 -1.56 -27.21
N TYR A 155 -25.00 -0.40 -27.32
CA TYR A 155 -25.28 0.23 -28.60
C TYR A 155 -24.62 1.60 -28.65
N ASP A 156 -23.68 1.75 -29.57
CA ASP A 156 -22.86 2.96 -29.71
C ASP A 156 -22.18 3.38 -28.38
N GLY A 157 -21.60 2.40 -27.69
CA GLY A 157 -20.93 2.60 -26.40
C GLY A 157 -21.87 2.67 -25.19
N LYS A 158 -23.15 3.00 -25.38
CA LYS A 158 -24.14 3.10 -24.32
C LYS A 158 -24.65 1.73 -23.87
N ILE A 159 -24.67 1.52 -22.57
CA ILE A 159 -25.23 0.34 -21.92
C ILE A 159 -26.76 0.36 -22.08
N ILE A 160 -27.31 -0.74 -22.61
CA ILE A 160 -28.75 -0.97 -22.64
C ILE A 160 -29.12 -1.81 -21.42
N ASP A 161 -29.77 -1.17 -20.46
CA ASP A 161 -30.23 -1.81 -19.24
C ASP A 161 -31.29 -2.89 -19.53
N ASN A 162 -31.31 -3.93 -18.69
CA ASN A 162 -32.26 -5.04 -18.75
C ASN A 162 -32.34 -5.75 -20.12
N TYR A 163 -31.33 -5.61 -20.98
CA TYR A 163 -31.32 -6.31 -22.27
C TYR A 163 -30.94 -7.78 -22.09
N LEU A 164 -29.97 -8.04 -21.23
CA LEU A 164 -29.58 -9.37 -20.82
C LEU A 164 -30.24 -9.66 -19.49
N THR A 165 -31.23 -10.55 -19.51
CA THR A 165 -31.97 -10.94 -18.31
C THR A 165 -31.89 -12.44 -18.16
N SER A 166 -32.21 -12.88 -16.97
CA SER A 166 -32.29 -14.30 -16.67
C SER A 166 -33.42 -15.06 -17.36
N GLU A 167 -34.32 -14.36 -18.06
CA GLU A 167 -35.36 -14.96 -18.89
C GLU A 167 -34.84 -15.27 -20.30
N ASN A 168 -33.85 -14.51 -20.79
CA ASN A 168 -33.34 -14.63 -22.15
C ASN A 168 -31.91 -15.18 -22.25
N ILE A 169 -31.25 -15.31 -21.10
CA ILE A 169 -29.98 -16.02 -20.94
C ILE A 169 -30.23 -17.36 -20.24
N LYS A 170 -29.54 -18.39 -20.71
CA LYS A 170 -29.47 -19.69 -20.04
C LYS A 170 -28.04 -20.01 -19.62
N LEU A 171 -27.81 -20.28 -18.34
CA LEU A 171 -26.52 -20.81 -17.87
C LEU A 171 -26.27 -22.20 -18.44
N LYS A 172 -25.01 -22.47 -18.81
CA LYS A 172 -24.63 -23.77 -19.35
C LYS A 172 -24.62 -24.87 -18.29
N GLU A 173 -24.33 -24.50 -17.05
CA GLU A 173 -24.25 -25.37 -15.88
C GLU A 173 -24.57 -24.58 -14.60
N GLU A 174 -24.61 -25.26 -13.46
CA GLU A 174 -24.71 -24.63 -12.15
C GLU A 174 -23.33 -24.22 -11.65
N TYR A 175 -23.24 -23.03 -11.04
CA TYR A 175 -22.00 -22.49 -10.51
C TYR A 175 -22.13 -22.22 -9.01
N ASN A 176 -21.18 -22.70 -8.23
CA ASN A 176 -21.09 -22.44 -6.80
C ASN A 176 -20.13 -21.28 -6.53
N LEU A 177 -20.65 -20.16 -6.02
CA LEU A 177 -19.94 -18.90 -5.76
C LEU A 177 -19.87 -18.56 -4.27
N ASN A 178 -19.66 -19.61 -3.45
CA ASN A 178 -19.61 -19.54 -1.98
C ASN A 178 -18.19 -19.45 -1.43
N GLU A 179 -17.19 -19.37 -2.29
CA GLU A 179 -15.79 -19.22 -1.92
C GLU A 179 -15.19 -18.04 -2.67
N ILE A 180 -14.12 -17.46 -2.14
CA ILE A 180 -13.38 -16.37 -2.78
C ILE A 180 -12.67 -16.94 -4.00
N GLY A 181 -12.74 -16.23 -5.12
CA GLY A 181 -12.06 -16.68 -6.33
C GLY A 181 -12.53 -16.03 -7.61
N LEU A 182 -11.87 -16.42 -8.70
CA LEU A 182 -12.21 -16.05 -10.06
C LEU A 182 -12.95 -17.22 -10.73
N TYR A 183 -14.17 -16.99 -11.17
CA TYR A 183 -15.04 -17.99 -11.78
C TYR A 183 -15.38 -17.58 -13.21
N GLU A 184 -15.05 -18.43 -14.18
CA GLU A 184 -15.50 -18.25 -15.57
C GLU A 184 -16.90 -18.84 -15.72
N ILE A 185 -17.88 -17.99 -16.01
CA ILE A 185 -19.28 -18.35 -16.19
C ILE A 185 -19.60 -18.42 -17.67
N THR A 186 -20.14 -19.55 -18.11
CA THR A 186 -20.60 -19.76 -19.48
C THR A 186 -22.12 -19.69 -19.57
N TYR A 187 -22.61 -18.90 -20.53
CA TYR A 187 -24.03 -18.67 -20.72
C TYR A 187 -24.40 -18.61 -22.21
N ILE A 188 -25.66 -18.94 -22.50
CA ILE A 188 -26.22 -19.00 -23.84
C ILE A 188 -27.19 -17.83 -24.01
N PHE A 189 -27.00 -17.06 -25.07
CA PHE A 189 -27.91 -15.99 -25.50
C PHE A 189 -28.14 -16.09 -27.01
N LYS A 190 -29.40 -16.10 -27.45
CA LYS A 190 -29.77 -16.28 -28.88
C LYS A 190 -29.00 -17.41 -29.56
N GLU A 191 -28.99 -18.59 -28.92
CA GLU A 191 -28.35 -19.82 -29.40
C GLU A 191 -26.81 -19.75 -29.53
N LYS A 192 -26.17 -18.69 -29.05
CA LYS A 192 -24.72 -18.55 -29.03
C LYS A 192 -24.18 -18.59 -27.61
N GLU A 193 -23.01 -19.19 -27.47
CA GLU A 193 -22.30 -19.31 -26.20
C GLU A 193 -21.41 -18.10 -25.95
N TYR A 194 -21.42 -17.62 -24.72
CA TYR A 194 -20.65 -16.48 -24.23
C TYR A 194 -20.04 -16.81 -22.87
N LYS A 195 -18.99 -16.06 -22.52
CA LYS A 195 -18.24 -16.22 -21.27
C LYS A 195 -18.09 -14.88 -20.57
N THR A 196 -18.13 -14.92 -19.24
CA THR A 196 -17.81 -13.77 -18.39
C THR A 196 -17.09 -14.25 -17.14
N ASN A 197 -16.36 -13.37 -16.46
CA ASN A 197 -15.74 -13.68 -15.19
C ASN A 197 -16.56 -13.09 -14.04
N VAL A 198 -16.78 -13.88 -13.01
CA VAL A 198 -17.26 -13.44 -11.71
C VAL A 198 -16.11 -13.53 -10.70
N ILE A 199 -15.80 -12.42 -10.05
CA ILE A 199 -14.80 -12.34 -8.99
C ILE A 199 -15.56 -12.29 -7.68
N VAL A 200 -15.43 -13.34 -6.88
CA VAL A 200 -15.97 -13.38 -5.51
C VAL A 200 -14.91 -12.84 -4.57
N VAL A 201 -15.25 -11.78 -3.85
CA VAL A 201 -14.33 -11.06 -2.94
C VAL A 201 -14.86 -11.10 -1.52
N ASP A 202 -13.94 -11.10 -0.56
CA ASP A 202 -14.27 -10.84 0.84
C ASP A 202 -14.56 -9.36 1.04
N ASP A 203 -15.67 -9.08 1.71
CA ASP A 203 -16.15 -7.74 2.03
C ASP A 203 -16.33 -7.52 3.53
N LYS A 204 -15.92 -8.47 4.37
CA LYS A 204 -15.94 -8.33 5.82
C LYS A 204 -14.56 -7.96 6.33
N ALA A 205 -14.53 -7.03 7.27
CA ALA A 205 -13.28 -6.68 7.93
C ALA A 205 -12.95 -7.70 9.05
N PRO A 206 -11.65 -7.92 9.34
CA PRO A 206 -11.21 -8.74 10.46
C PRO A 206 -11.81 -8.34 11.81
N LEU A 207 -11.85 -9.27 12.76
CA LEU A 207 -12.23 -9.00 14.14
C LEU A 207 -10.99 -8.80 15.02
N ILE A 208 -11.12 -7.91 16.01
CA ILE A 208 -10.12 -7.67 17.05
C ILE A 208 -10.81 -7.86 18.41
N THR A 209 -10.36 -8.84 19.18
CA THR A 209 -10.89 -9.20 20.51
C THR A 209 -9.76 -9.28 21.54
N ASP A 210 -10.12 -9.46 22.81
CA ASP A 210 -9.20 -9.77 23.92
C ASP A 210 -7.99 -8.83 24.02
N ILE A 211 -8.24 -7.53 23.88
CA ILE A 211 -7.17 -6.52 23.98
C ILE A 211 -6.70 -6.42 25.43
N THR A 212 -5.43 -6.69 25.67
CA THR A 212 -4.81 -6.65 27.00
C THR A 212 -3.54 -5.79 27.00
N TYR A 213 -3.38 -5.00 28.06
CA TYR A 213 -2.19 -4.22 28.38
C TYR A 213 -2.24 -3.79 29.85
N ASN A 214 -1.09 -3.46 30.44
CA ASN A 214 -1.02 -2.92 31.80
C ASN A 214 -1.61 -1.49 31.82
N LYS A 215 -2.62 -1.25 32.68
CA LYS A 215 -3.27 0.06 32.87
C LYS A 215 -2.98 0.70 34.22
N GLU A 216 -2.48 -0.09 35.18
CA GLU A 216 -2.49 0.29 36.59
C GLU A 216 -1.13 0.82 37.04
N LYS A 217 -0.05 0.24 36.51
CA LYS A 217 1.32 0.58 36.92
C LYS A 217 2.03 1.38 35.84
N TYR A 218 2.74 2.42 36.25
CA TYR A 218 3.67 3.13 35.38
C TYR A 218 4.87 2.24 35.04
N GLU A 219 5.25 2.20 33.77
CA GLU A 219 6.41 1.48 33.25
C GLU A 219 7.12 2.34 32.19
N SER A 220 8.35 1.99 31.81
CA SER A 220 9.06 2.65 30.70
C SER A 220 8.47 2.28 29.32
N SER A 221 7.80 1.12 29.24
CA SER A 221 7.11 0.64 28.05
C SER A 221 5.95 -0.28 28.41
N ILE A 222 5.00 -0.42 27.49
CA ILE A 222 3.82 -1.28 27.63
C ILE A 222 3.73 -2.19 26.42
N THR A 223 3.54 -3.49 26.66
CA THR A 223 3.17 -4.44 25.61
C THR A 223 1.66 -4.51 25.50
N ILE A 224 1.14 -4.19 24.33
CA ILE A 224 -0.26 -4.39 23.95
C ILE A 224 -0.35 -5.74 23.24
N SER A 225 -1.32 -6.56 23.62
CA SER A 225 -1.68 -7.76 22.87
C SER A 225 -3.17 -7.83 22.56
N ALA A 226 -3.53 -8.51 21.49
CA ALA A 226 -4.92 -8.76 21.09
C ALA A 226 -5.06 -10.08 20.33
N THR A 227 -6.27 -10.63 20.34
CA THR A 227 -6.65 -11.74 19.47
C THR A 227 -7.28 -11.17 18.19
N VAL A 228 -6.95 -11.78 17.06
CA VAL A 228 -7.45 -11.39 15.74
C VAL A 228 -7.99 -12.61 15.00
N SER A 229 -9.05 -12.41 14.24
CA SER A 229 -9.63 -13.45 13.39
C SER A 229 -10.23 -12.88 12.11
N ASP A 230 -10.27 -13.72 11.09
CA ASP A 230 -10.99 -13.46 9.85
C ASP A 230 -11.54 -14.81 9.36
N GLU A 231 -12.81 -14.85 8.98
CA GLU A 231 -13.50 -16.10 8.60
C GLU A 231 -13.51 -16.34 7.09
N ASP A 232 -13.12 -15.33 6.30
CA ASP A 232 -13.29 -15.31 4.85
C ASP A 232 -11.91 -15.31 4.16
N SER A 233 -11.32 -14.15 3.87
CA SER A 233 -10.04 -14.10 3.13
C SER A 233 -8.81 -14.44 3.97
N GLY A 234 -8.95 -14.44 5.29
CA GLY A 234 -7.84 -14.67 6.21
C GLY A 234 -7.04 -13.40 6.50
N LEU A 235 -6.19 -13.47 7.52
CA LEU A 235 -5.46 -12.33 8.03
C LEU A 235 -4.17 -12.05 7.23
N ALA A 236 -3.94 -10.79 6.88
CA ALA A 236 -2.71 -10.38 6.19
C ALA A 236 -1.71 -9.73 7.14
N SER A 237 -2.13 -8.64 7.79
CA SER A 237 -1.19 -7.79 8.53
C SER A 237 -1.84 -6.99 9.64
N TYR A 238 -1.04 -6.55 10.61
CA TYR A 238 -1.48 -5.68 11.70
C TYR A 238 -0.50 -4.53 11.96
N SER A 239 -0.97 -3.50 12.63
CA SER A 239 -0.18 -2.37 13.12
C SER A 239 -0.68 -1.98 14.51
N ILE A 240 0.26 -1.80 15.44
CA ILE A 240 0.01 -1.15 16.73
C ILE A 240 0.76 0.18 16.66
N SER A 241 0.06 1.26 16.31
CA SER A 241 0.68 2.57 16.06
C SER A 241 -0.30 3.73 16.24
N LYS A 242 0.23 4.95 16.36
CA LYS A 242 -0.58 6.19 16.41
C LYS A 242 -1.30 6.49 15.09
N THR A 243 -0.93 5.85 13.98
CA THR A 243 -1.42 6.23 12.63
C THR A 243 -1.87 5.06 11.74
N CYS A 244 -1.95 3.82 12.23
CA CYS A 244 -2.14 2.63 11.40
C CYS A 244 -1.12 2.54 10.24
N LYS A 245 0.17 2.68 10.55
CA LYS A 245 1.27 2.53 9.57
C LYS A 245 2.26 1.47 10.03
N ASN A 246 3.23 1.12 9.17
CA ASN A 246 4.26 0.13 9.48
C ASN A 246 3.64 -1.24 9.83
N TYR A 247 2.86 -1.77 8.90
CA TYR A 247 2.18 -3.05 9.07
C TYR A 247 3.20 -4.19 9.15
N GLN A 248 2.90 -5.15 10.01
CA GLN A 248 3.62 -6.41 10.18
C GLN A 248 2.73 -7.56 9.73
N ASN A 249 3.31 -8.60 9.13
CA ASN A 249 2.55 -9.77 8.72
C ASN A 249 2.03 -10.52 9.95
N ILE A 250 0.80 -11.05 9.83
CA ILE A 250 0.21 -11.89 10.88
C ILE A 250 0.67 -13.34 10.65
N THR A 251 1.29 -13.93 11.66
CA THR A 251 1.72 -15.33 11.65
C THR A 251 0.95 -16.20 12.65
N SER A 252 0.16 -15.57 13.52
CA SER A 252 -0.69 -16.24 14.50
C SER A 252 -1.90 -15.37 14.85
N ASN A 253 -2.96 -15.97 15.37
CA ASN A 253 -4.17 -15.24 15.79
C ASN A 253 -3.95 -14.34 17.02
N LYS A 254 -2.74 -14.33 17.61
CA LYS A 254 -2.35 -13.40 18.66
C LYS A 254 -1.33 -12.41 18.11
N ILE A 255 -1.61 -11.12 18.26
CA ILE A 255 -0.71 -10.03 17.87
C ILE A 255 -0.23 -9.29 19.11
N GLU A 256 1.02 -8.81 19.08
CA GLU A 256 1.63 -8.09 20.19
C GLU A 256 2.49 -6.93 19.69
N GLY A 257 2.63 -5.88 20.49
CA GLY A 257 3.47 -4.74 20.16
C GLY A 257 3.84 -3.93 21.40
N GLU A 258 5.12 -3.60 21.51
CA GLU A 258 5.63 -2.75 22.58
C GLU A 258 5.54 -1.28 22.17
N ILE A 259 5.08 -0.45 23.10
CA ILE A 259 4.96 1.00 22.95
C ILE A 259 5.67 1.70 24.12
N ASN A 260 6.21 2.88 23.87
CA ASN A 260 7.05 3.62 24.82
C ASN A 260 6.61 5.09 24.97
N GLU A 261 5.40 5.43 24.54
CA GLU A 261 4.87 6.78 24.66
C GLU A 261 3.40 6.77 25.04
N ASN A 262 3.03 7.71 25.90
CA ASN A 262 1.64 8.01 26.19
C ASN A 262 0.90 8.57 24.95
N GLY A 263 -0.42 8.56 25.08
CA GLY A 263 -1.36 9.14 24.13
C GLY A 263 -2.22 8.10 23.45
N LYS A 264 -2.77 8.52 22.31
CA LYS A 264 -3.74 7.75 21.54
C LYS A 264 -3.03 6.78 20.60
N TRP A 265 -3.30 5.49 20.76
CA TRP A 265 -2.77 4.40 19.95
C TRP A 265 -3.90 3.66 19.24
N TYR A 266 -3.56 2.97 18.16
CA TYR A 266 -4.49 2.15 17.41
C TYR A 266 -3.94 0.76 17.16
N ILE A 267 -4.82 -0.24 17.29
CA ILE A 267 -4.62 -1.58 16.73
C ILE A 267 -5.39 -1.61 15.41
N CYS A 268 -4.68 -1.84 14.30
CA CYS A 268 -5.25 -1.85 12.96
C CYS A 268 -4.90 -3.16 12.29
N VAL A 269 -5.89 -3.91 11.81
CA VAL A 269 -5.73 -5.26 11.27
C VAL A 269 -6.35 -5.30 9.88
N LYS A 270 -5.62 -5.87 8.93
CA LYS A 270 -6.02 -6.06 7.54
C LYS A 270 -6.11 -7.54 7.19
N ASP A 271 -7.12 -7.89 6.42
CA ASP A 271 -7.22 -9.20 5.77
C ASP A 271 -6.45 -9.24 4.44
N LEU A 272 -6.53 -10.37 3.74
CA LEU A 272 -5.91 -10.58 2.43
C LEU A 272 -6.65 -9.88 1.28
N SER A 273 -7.92 -9.49 1.47
CA SER A 273 -8.70 -8.74 0.48
C SER A 273 -8.60 -7.21 0.62
N GLY A 274 -7.89 -6.73 1.65
CA GLY A 274 -7.66 -5.32 1.93
C GLY A 274 -8.69 -4.66 2.86
N ASN A 275 -9.67 -5.40 3.39
CA ASN A 275 -10.57 -4.88 4.41
C ASN A 275 -9.81 -4.65 5.72
N MET A 276 -10.26 -3.68 6.53
CA MET A 276 -9.51 -3.25 7.70
C MET A 276 -10.41 -2.94 8.90
N THR A 277 -10.02 -3.44 10.06
CA THR A 277 -10.59 -3.07 11.37
C THR A 277 -9.61 -2.24 12.17
N LYS A 278 -10.13 -1.25 12.91
CA LYS A 278 -9.36 -0.32 13.75
C LYS A 278 -9.95 -0.25 15.15
N LYS A 279 -9.11 -0.39 16.18
CA LYS A 279 -9.46 -0.20 17.59
C LYS A 279 -8.57 0.88 18.22
N GLU A 280 -9.19 1.79 18.96
CA GLU A 280 -8.50 2.90 19.64
C GLU A 280 -8.19 2.53 21.09
N LEU A 281 -7.00 2.93 21.55
CA LEU A 281 -6.52 2.80 22.92
C LEU A 281 -5.98 4.15 23.40
N ASN A 282 -6.24 4.49 24.67
CA ASN A 282 -5.65 5.66 25.30
C ASN A 282 -4.68 5.22 26.40
N ILE A 283 -3.40 5.55 26.23
CA ILE A 283 -2.30 5.11 27.08
C ILE A 283 -1.81 6.30 27.91
N THR A 284 -1.73 6.13 29.22
CA THR A 284 -1.41 7.22 30.16
C THR A 284 -0.39 6.85 31.23
N ASN A 285 0.08 5.60 31.24
CA ASN A 285 0.91 5.03 32.29
C ASN A 285 2.30 4.60 31.77
N ILE A 286 2.87 5.37 30.84
CA ILE A 286 4.27 5.27 30.45
C ILE A 286 5.03 6.46 31.03
N ASP A 287 6.17 6.20 31.66
CA ASP A 287 7.06 7.23 32.16
C ASP A 287 8.51 6.89 31.79
N ASN A 288 9.11 7.77 30.99
CA ASN A 288 10.50 7.69 30.54
C ASN A 288 11.32 8.90 31.01
N THR A 289 10.77 9.69 31.92
CA THR A 289 11.38 10.89 32.46
C THR A 289 12.00 10.54 33.81
N ALA A 290 13.31 10.74 33.97
CA ALA A 290 13.93 10.54 35.28
C ALA A 290 13.57 11.69 36.24
N PRO A 291 13.47 11.45 37.57
CA PRO A 291 13.12 12.51 38.51
C PRO A 291 14.08 13.69 38.46
N GLU A 292 13.57 14.91 38.66
CA GLU A 292 14.40 16.10 38.79
C GLU A 292 14.88 16.25 40.24
N ILE A 293 16.16 16.56 40.45
CA ILE A 293 16.74 16.81 41.78
C ILE A 293 17.15 18.28 41.88
N LYS A 294 16.55 19.00 42.84
CA LYS A 294 16.89 20.38 43.21
C LYS A 294 17.56 20.38 44.57
N ILE A 295 18.82 20.78 44.61
CA ILE A 295 19.56 20.92 45.87
C ILE A 295 19.22 22.29 46.48
N GLY A 296 18.79 22.29 47.74
CA GLY A 296 18.50 23.49 48.50
C GLY A 296 19.74 24.07 49.19
N GLU A 297 19.52 25.04 50.07
CA GLU A 297 20.60 25.63 50.87
C GLU A 297 21.18 24.61 51.86
N PHE A 298 22.50 24.66 52.03
CA PHE A 298 23.21 23.86 53.02
C PHE A 298 23.04 24.47 54.41
N ASP A 299 22.68 23.63 55.37
CA ASP A 299 22.64 24.02 56.76
C ASP A 299 24.05 23.81 57.35
N GLU A 300 24.87 24.86 57.33
CA GLU A 300 26.28 24.75 57.74
C GLU A 300 26.43 24.43 59.24
N GLU A 301 25.55 25.01 60.07
CA GLU A 301 25.54 24.81 61.52
C GLU A 301 25.27 23.34 61.87
N ASN A 302 24.28 22.72 61.22
CA ASN A 302 23.89 21.35 61.49
C ASN A 302 24.53 20.33 60.54
N LYS A 303 25.35 20.79 59.58
CA LYS A 303 26.01 19.99 58.54
C LYS A 303 25.00 19.15 57.73
N ILE A 304 23.91 19.76 57.26
CA ILE A 304 22.82 19.06 56.54
C ILE A 304 22.72 19.52 55.08
N ILE A 305 22.56 18.55 54.18
CA ILE A 305 22.12 18.80 52.79
C ILE A 305 20.60 18.75 52.75
N LYS A 306 19.98 19.84 52.29
CA LYS A 306 18.55 19.92 51.99
C LYS A 306 18.32 19.82 50.49
N GLY A 307 17.17 19.29 50.09
CA GLY A 307 16.83 19.20 48.68
C GLY A 307 15.39 18.77 48.44
N GLU A 308 15.01 18.84 47.18
CA GLU A 308 13.72 18.43 46.67
C GLU A 308 13.93 17.51 45.47
N ILE A 309 13.10 16.47 45.38
CA ILE A 309 13.06 15.58 44.22
C ILE A 309 11.63 15.60 43.69
N THR A 310 11.46 15.83 42.38
CA THR A 310 10.15 15.89 41.74
C THR A 310 10.06 14.93 40.57
N ASP A 311 8.90 14.29 40.45
CA ASP A 311 8.53 13.44 39.31
C ASP A 311 7.02 13.53 39.09
N GLU A 312 6.60 14.17 38.00
CA GLU A 312 5.19 14.45 37.74
C GLU A 312 4.44 13.23 37.14
N GLU A 313 5.14 12.19 36.65
CA GLU A 313 4.56 11.07 35.91
C GLU A 313 4.39 9.82 36.77
N SER A 314 5.45 9.07 37.11
CA SER A 314 5.35 7.88 37.95
C SER A 314 5.54 8.15 39.44
N GLY A 315 6.07 9.33 39.77
CA GLY A 315 6.35 9.77 41.14
C GLY A 315 7.62 9.15 41.72
N VAL A 316 8.19 9.81 42.72
CA VAL A 316 9.47 9.43 43.35
C VAL A 316 9.22 8.35 44.41
N VAL A 317 9.98 7.26 44.35
CA VAL A 317 9.85 6.14 45.30
C VAL A 317 11.13 5.87 46.09
N ALA A 318 12.27 6.40 45.65
CA ALA A 318 13.50 6.25 46.40
C ALA A 318 14.53 7.34 46.11
N TYR A 319 15.47 7.52 47.04
CA TYR A 319 16.66 8.31 46.85
C TYR A 319 17.88 7.65 47.51
N ALA A 320 19.07 8.12 47.17
CA ALA A 320 20.31 7.69 47.80
C ALA A 320 21.35 8.80 47.76
N VAL A 321 22.27 8.80 48.71
CA VAL A 321 23.39 9.76 48.76
C VAL A 321 24.70 8.98 48.71
N THR A 322 25.54 9.29 47.73
CA THR A 322 26.81 8.59 47.48
C THR A 322 27.99 9.57 47.49
N LYS A 323 29.20 9.06 47.76
CA LYS A 323 30.46 9.80 47.59
C LYS A 323 31.14 9.56 46.24
N THR A 324 30.53 8.74 45.39
CA THR A 324 31.05 8.39 44.06
C THR A 324 29.99 8.64 43.00
N ILE A 325 30.43 8.80 41.76
CA ILE A 325 29.59 8.96 40.57
C ILE A 325 28.85 7.66 40.17
N SER A 326 29.11 6.55 40.84
CA SER A 326 28.50 5.26 40.49
C SER A 326 27.05 5.17 40.98
N LYS A 327 26.17 4.57 40.16
CA LYS A 327 24.78 4.30 40.53
C LYS A 327 24.73 3.45 41.81
N PRO A 328 23.93 3.84 42.81
CA PRO A 328 23.87 3.12 44.08
C PRO A 328 23.15 1.78 43.92
N THR A 329 23.62 0.78 44.67
CA THR A 329 22.97 -0.53 44.82
C THR A 329 21.97 -0.56 45.98
N SER A 330 22.11 0.38 46.94
CA SER A 330 21.24 0.52 48.10
C SER A 330 20.47 1.84 48.05
N TRP A 331 19.18 1.80 48.33
CA TRP A 331 18.25 2.91 48.19
C TRP A 331 17.47 3.14 49.49
N ILE A 332 17.20 4.40 49.80
CA ILE A 332 16.25 4.80 50.85
C ILE A 332 14.88 4.86 50.19
N ILE A 333 14.01 3.93 50.55
CA ILE A 333 12.65 3.83 50.01
C ILE A 333 11.74 4.83 50.73
N ILE A 334 10.92 5.53 49.95
CA ILE A 334 9.94 6.50 50.44
C ILE A 334 8.54 6.13 49.90
N GLU A 335 7.50 6.66 50.53
CA GLU A 335 6.15 6.58 49.96
C GLU A 335 6.12 7.32 48.61
N ASN A 336 5.42 6.74 47.63
CA ASN A 336 5.35 7.33 46.29
C ASN A 336 4.74 8.74 46.35
N THR A 337 5.50 9.74 45.91
CA THR A 337 5.06 11.14 45.90
C THR A 337 5.54 11.85 44.64
N LYS A 338 4.74 12.79 44.13
CA LYS A 338 5.15 13.69 43.03
C LYS A 338 6.27 14.63 43.41
N LYS A 339 6.33 14.97 44.69
CA LYS A 339 7.32 15.87 45.26
C LYS A 339 7.79 15.35 46.61
N PHE A 340 9.08 15.10 46.72
CA PHE A 340 9.76 14.74 47.95
C PHE A 340 10.64 15.91 48.40
N ASP A 341 10.14 16.73 49.33
CA ASP A 341 10.79 17.93 49.88
C ASP A 341 11.41 17.71 51.27
N LYS A 342 11.42 16.45 51.74
CA LYS A 342 11.94 16.05 53.05
C LYS A 342 13.37 15.50 52.98
N LEU A 343 14.09 15.77 51.89
CA LEU A 343 15.48 15.34 51.78
C LEU A 343 16.31 16.10 52.82
N ASN A 344 16.84 15.35 53.78
CA ASN A 344 17.66 15.87 54.86
C ASN A 344 18.75 14.84 55.14
N TYR A 345 19.96 15.10 54.65
CA TYR A 345 21.11 14.20 54.82
C TYR A 345 22.21 14.85 55.65
N GLN A 346 22.52 14.24 56.80
CA GLN A 346 23.58 14.70 57.68
C GLN A 346 24.97 14.30 57.16
N ILE A 347 25.85 15.29 57.00
CA ILE A 347 27.21 15.12 56.52
C ILE A 347 28.09 14.69 57.69
N THR A 348 28.78 13.56 57.55
CA THR A 348 29.66 13.03 58.60
C THR A 348 31.16 13.21 58.33
N LYS A 349 31.55 13.47 57.07
CA LYS A 349 32.94 13.64 56.65
C LYS A 349 33.02 14.52 55.41
N LYS A 350 34.05 15.37 55.32
CA LYS A 350 34.36 16.13 54.10
C LYS A 350 34.39 15.28 52.83
N GLY A 351 34.08 15.90 51.70
CA GLY A 351 34.22 15.31 50.36
C GLY A 351 33.09 15.69 49.40
N THR A 352 33.13 15.11 48.22
CA THR A 352 32.11 15.28 47.18
C THR A 352 30.97 14.29 47.37
N TYR A 353 29.74 14.79 47.31
CA TYR A 353 28.52 14.02 47.43
C TYR A 353 27.67 14.10 46.16
N TYR A 354 26.87 13.06 45.93
CA TYR A 354 25.89 12.97 44.85
C TYR A 354 24.58 12.45 45.41
N ILE A 355 23.47 13.06 44.99
CA ILE A 355 22.14 12.57 45.30
C ILE A 355 21.62 11.84 44.07
N TRP A 356 21.08 10.65 44.28
CA TRP A 356 20.38 9.86 43.28
C TRP A 356 18.91 9.79 43.63
N SER A 357 18.08 9.74 42.60
CA SER A 357 16.64 9.55 42.71
C SER A 357 16.21 8.35 41.86
N LYS A 358 15.08 7.75 42.24
CA LYS A 358 14.42 6.70 41.48
C LYS A 358 12.91 6.90 41.55
N ASP A 359 12.26 6.79 40.41
CA ASP A 359 10.80 6.86 40.28
C ASP A 359 10.15 5.46 40.35
N ALA A 360 8.81 5.41 40.25
CA ALA A 360 8.06 4.16 40.26
C ALA A 360 8.23 3.34 38.97
N SER A 361 8.57 3.97 37.84
CA SER A 361 8.90 3.31 36.57
C SER A 361 10.33 2.75 36.50
N GLY A 362 11.17 3.06 37.49
CA GLY A 362 12.56 2.64 37.58
C GLY A 362 13.58 3.58 36.92
N ASN A 363 13.16 4.73 36.37
CA ASN A 363 14.07 5.75 35.88
C ASN A 363 14.87 6.34 37.05
N THR A 364 16.13 6.68 36.78
CA THR A 364 17.04 7.21 37.80
C THR A 364 17.79 8.42 37.32
N SER A 365 17.90 9.45 38.16
CA SER A 365 18.74 10.62 37.89
C SER A 365 19.77 10.83 39.01
N ARG A 366 20.68 11.78 38.77
CA ARG A 366 21.74 12.14 39.71
C ARG A 366 21.92 13.66 39.73
N SER A 367 22.14 14.22 40.91
CA SER A 367 22.50 15.62 41.08
C SER A 367 23.87 15.94 40.46
N LYS A 368 24.16 17.24 40.32
CA LYS A 368 25.55 17.71 40.16
C LYS A 368 26.38 17.35 41.40
N ALA A 369 27.70 17.39 41.25
CA ALA A 369 28.63 17.20 42.37
C ALA A 369 28.38 18.27 43.45
N ILE A 370 28.32 17.82 44.70
CA ILE A 370 28.13 18.66 45.88
C ILE A 370 29.42 18.60 46.71
N ASP A 371 30.27 19.63 46.60
CA ASP A 371 31.56 19.66 47.27
C ASP A 371 31.47 20.31 48.65
N LEU A 372 31.66 19.49 49.69
CA LEU A 372 31.52 19.90 51.09
C LEU A 372 32.86 19.77 51.80
N ASN A 373 33.74 20.74 51.53
CA ASN A 373 35.13 20.76 51.99
C ASN A 373 35.35 21.51 53.33
N TRP A 374 34.33 22.19 53.83
CA TRP A 374 34.36 23.01 55.06
C TRP A 374 33.87 22.26 56.31
N VAL A 375 33.39 21.02 56.15
CA VAL A 375 32.94 20.19 57.27
C VAL A 375 34.16 19.59 57.99
N ASN A 376 34.49 20.17 59.15
CA ASN A 376 35.50 19.63 60.09
C ASN A 376 35.04 18.34 60.77
#